data_AF-A7VQH0-F1
#
_entry.id   AF-A7VQH0-F1
#
_cell.length_a   1.000
_cell.length_b   1.000
_cell.length_c   1.000
_cell.angle_alpha   90.00
_cell.angle_beta   90.00
_cell.angle_gamma   90.00
#
_symmetry.space_group_name_H-M   'P 1'
#
loop_
_entity.id
_entity.type
_entity.pdbx_description
1 polymer ?
#
loop_
_entity_poly.entity_id
_entity_poly.type
_entity_poly.pdbx_seq_one_letter_code
_entity_poly.pdbx_strand_id
1 'polypeptide(L)'
;MKIDLNIRPMTPQEKIYAELQSSQISQQTGFIGVLVGNFNQQDRDLPMKWNILQEPPIKEAFWSEAQSVLKELRNTIFKDRISMQEYCASHTSFFKSQSADVYGFRVDSARYSYLILCSPQSKDRCLYLYAYSTEALEYHMKKAERGIRFITPDYKEKFRFADGEKIRIIGADGNFRDRICRYIDDTHFETEGEFGGTLYHICEFAELCEQTGSQVIPLDGEQKDVSREQRPPKTKGWER
;
A
#
# COMPACT_ATOMS: atom_id res chain seq x y z
N MET A 1 1.61 -1.59 -33.19
CA MET A 1 0.57 -2.39 -32.51
C MET A 1 0.00 -1.56 -31.38
N LYS A 2 -1.32 -1.53 -31.23
CA LYS A 2 -1.98 -0.98 -30.04
C LYS A 2 -1.73 -1.98 -28.91
N ILE A 3 -1.17 -1.52 -27.79
CA ILE A 3 -1.01 -2.36 -26.60
C ILE A 3 -2.37 -2.40 -25.90
N ASP A 4 -2.84 -3.58 -25.54
CA ASP A 4 -4.08 -3.71 -24.78
C ASP A 4 -3.73 -3.46 -23.31
N LEU A 5 -4.16 -2.30 -22.79
CA LEU A 5 -3.95 -1.92 -21.41
C LEU A 5 -5.21 -2.22 -20.61
N ASN A 6 -5.05 -3.00 -19.54
CA ASN A 6 -6.11 -3.11 -18.56
C ASN A 6 -6.01 -1.92 -17.60
N ILE A 7 -6.99 -1.01 -17.68
CA ILE A 7 -7.06 0.16 -16.81
C ILE A 7 -8.27 0.03 -15.90
N ARG A 8 -8.05 0.06 -14.58
CA ARG A 8 -9.13 -0.05 -13.60
C ARG A 8 -8.89 0.84 -12.38
N PRO A 9 -9.94 1.18 -11.62
CA PRO A 9 -9.77 1.82 -10.31
C PRO A 9 -8.83 1.02 -9.41
N MET A 10 -8.03 1.75 -8.63
CA MET A 10 -7.18 1.15 -7.60
C MET A 10 -8.05 0.67 -6.43
N THR A 11 -7.73 -0.51 -5.91
CA THR A 11 -8.37 -1.08 -4.73
C THR A 11 -7.82 -0.45 -3.45
N PRO A 12 -8.55 -0.55 -2.32
CA PRO A 12 -8.04 -0.09 -1.02
C PRO A 12 -6.70 -0.73 -0.64
N GLN A 13 -6.51 -2.01 -0.94
CA GLN A 13 -5.30 -2.77 -0.65
C GLN A 13 -4.10 -2.33 -1.49
N GLU A 14 -4.33 -1.86 -2.71
CA GLU A 14 -3.25 -1.35 -3.58
C GLU A 14 -2.75 0.03 -3.15
N LYS A 15 -3.58 0.81 -2.44
CA LYS A 15 -3.25 2.19 -2.03
C LYS A 15 -1.93 2.28 -1.26
N ILE A 16 -1.67 1.34 -0.36
CA ILE A 16 -0.46 1.33 0.49
C ILE A 16 0.83 1.07 -0.30
N TYR A 17 0.73 0.67 -1.56
CA TYR A 17 1.86 0.53 -2.50
C TYR A 17 1.94 1.70 -3.49
N ALA A 18 1.02 2.67 -3.44
CA ALA A 18 1.08 3.90 -4.23
C ALA A 18 1.89 5.01 -3.52
N GLU A 19 2.96 4.63 -2.84
CA GLU A 19 3.90 5.50 -2.13
C GLU A 19 5.30 4.86 -2.10
N LEU A 20 6.33 5.60 -1.67
CA LEU A 20 7.67 5.04 -1.54
C LEU A 20 7.70 4.04 -0.38
N GLN A 21 8.17 2.83 -0.65
CA GLN A 21 8.22 1.75 0.32
C GLN A 21 9.60 1.63 0.96
N SER A 22 9.69 0.91 2.08
CA SER A 22 10.96 0.45 2.62
C SER A 22 11.73 -0.42 1.60
N SER A 23 13.03 -0.62 1.83
CA SER A 23 13.84 -1.48 0.96
C SER A 23 13.34 -2.92 0.94
N GLN A 24 12.84 -3.42 2.08
CA GLN A 24 12.35 -4.78 2.22
C GLN A 24 11.08 -4.99 1.39
N ILE A 25 10.09 -4.11 1.55
CA ILE A 25 8.82 -4.18 0.79
C ILE A 25 9.10 -3.94 -0.69
N SER A 26 9.95 -2.97 -1.03
CA SER A 26 10.34 -2.69 -2.43
C SER A 26 10.90 -3.94 -3.11
N GLN A 27 11.77 -4.68 -2.43
CA GLN A 27 12.34 -5.91 -2.97
C GLN A 27 11.28 -7.00 -3.16
N GLN A 28 10.39 -7.21 -2.18
CA GLN A 28 9.37 -8.27 -2.24
C GLN A 28 8.27 -8.01 -3.27
N THR A 29 7.89 -6.75 -3.45
CA THR A 29 6.88 -6.32 -4.42
C THR A 29 7.43 -6.18 -5.84
N GLY A 30 8.75 -6.34 -6.03
CA GLY A 30 9.40 -6.09 -7.30
C GLY A 30 9.23 -4.63 -7.76
N PHE A 31 9.33 -3.69 -6.82
CA PHE A 31 9.27 -2.26 -7.10
C PHE A 31 10.39 -1.85 -8.05
N ILE A 32 10.02 -1.06 -9.06
CA ILE A 32 10.89 -0.67 -10.17
C ILE A 32 11.29 0.79 -10.02
N GLY A 33 10.33 1.67 -9.76
CA GLY A 33 10.61 3.09 -9.58
C GLY A 33 9.37 3.96 -9.68
N VAL A 34 9.57 5.26 -9.49
CA VAL A 34 8.51 6.26 -9.58
C VAL A 34 8.79 7.24 -10.71
N LEU A 35 7.77 7.49 -11.52
CA LEU A 35 7.74 8.60 -12.46
C LEU A 35 6.80 9.68 -11.94
N VAL A 36 7.24 10.94 -12.03
CA VAL A 36 6.41 12.10 -11.71
C VAL A 36 6.12 12.89 -12.97
N GLY A 37 4.84 13.17 -13.19
CA GLY A 37 4.34 13.89 -14.34
C GLY A 37 3.85 15.30 -14.00
N ASN A 38 4.15 16.24 -14.88
CA ASN A 38 3.63 17.61 -14.85
C ASN A 38 3.12 18.05 -16.23
N PHE A 39 1.90 18.59 -16.27
CA PHE A 39 1.45 19.33 -17.45
C PHE A 39 2.24 20.64 -17.56
N ASN A 40 2.64 20.99 -18.78
CA ASN A 40 3.33 22.24 -19.04
C ASN A 40 2.39 23.42 -18.77
N GLN A 41 2.82 24.34 -17.90
CA GLN A 41 2.02 25.51 -17.51
C GLN A 41 2.03 26.62 -18.57
N GLN A 42 3.11 26.70 -19.35
CA GLN A 42 3.38 27.79 -20.30
C GLN A 42 2.98 27.45 -21.73
N ASP A 43 2.99 26.16 -22.10
CA ASP A 43 2.62 25.69 -23.42
C ASP A 43 1.76 24.44 -23.27
N ARG A 44 0.45 24.58 -23.51
CA ARG A 44 -0.53 23.50 -23.35
C ARG A 44 -0.42 22.45 -24.46
N ASP A 45 0.30 22.75 -25.54
CA ASP A 45 0.50 21.85 -26.67
C ASP A 45 1.73 20.95 -26.48
N LEU A 46 2.59 21.27 -25.49
CA LEU A 46 3.74 20.42 -25.14
C LEU A 46 3.32 19.24 -24.25
N PRO A 47 3.78 18.01 -24.56
CA PRO A 47 3.42 16.81 -23.83
C PRO A 47 3.95 16.85 -22.38
N MET A 48 3.27 16.11 -21.50
CA MET A 48 3.67 15.97 -20.09
C MET A 48 5.14 15.56 -19.95
N LYS A 49 5.87 16.30 -19.11
CA LYS A 49 7.26 15.97 -18.73
C LYS A 49 7.25 14.93 -17.61
N TRP A 50 8.10 13.93 -17.75
CA TRP A 50 8.27 12.87 -16.77
C TRP A 50 9.66 12.96 -16.14
N ASN A 51 9.73 12.83 -14.83
CA ASN A 51 11.00 12.72 -14.10
C ASN A 51 11.06 11.38 -13.37
N ILE A 52 12.22 10.72 -13.41
CA ILE A 52 12.48 9.52 -12.64
C ILE A 52 12.87 9.95 -11.23
N LEU A 53 12.09 9.58 -10.21
CA LEU A 53 12.49 9.81 -8.82
C LEU A 53 13.39 8.70 -8.28
N GLN A 54 13.24 7.48 -8.81
CA GLN A 54 14.05 6.33 -8.45
C GLN A 54 14.25 5.44 -9.68
N GLU A 55 15.50 5.18 -10.05
CA GLU A 55 15.84 4.36 -11.22
C GLU A 55 15.65 2.87 -10.96
N PRO A 56 15.14 2.12 -11.96
CA PRO A 56 15.04 0.69 -11.85
C PRO A 56 16.38 -0.02 -12.03
N PRO A 57 16.61 -1.13 -11.30
CA PRO A 57 17.80 -1.96 -11.49
C PRO A 57 17.77 -2.71 -12.83
N ILE A 58 16.59 -2.95 -13.43
CA ILE A 58 16.42 -3.65 -14.71
C ILE A 58 16.00 -2.65 -15.79
N LYS A 59 16.88 -2.36 -16.75
CA LYS A 59 16.70 -1.26 -17.70
C LYS A 59 15.99 -1.67 -19.00
N GLU A 60 16.52 -2.60 -19.80
CA GLU A 60 16.06 -2.74 -21.20
C GLU A 60 14.66 -3.34 -21.36
N ALA A 61 14.40 -4.48 -20.70
CA ALA A 61 13.12 -5.19 -20.85
C ALA A 61 11.93 -4.42 -20.27
N PHE A 62 12.16 -3.65 -19.20
CA PHE A 62 11.16 -2.78 -18.60
C PHE A 62 10.89 -1.57 -19.49
N TRP A 63 11.94 -0.85 -19.93
CA TRP A 63 11.75 0.39 -20.68
C TRP A 63 11.04 0.18 -22.02
N SER A 64 11.25 -0.95 -22.71
CA SER A 64 10.55 -1.25 -23.97
C SER A 64 9.02 -1.31 -23.78
N GLU A 65 8.56 -2.00 -22.74
CA GLU A 65 7.14 -2.15 -22.43
C GLU A 65 6.56 -0.87 -21.82
N ALA A 66 7.27 -0.28 -20.86
CA ALA A 66 6.88 0.95 -20.19
C ALA A 66 6.75 2.13 -21.18
N GLN A 67 7.62 2.25 -22.17
CA GLN A 67 7.49 3.29 -23.21
C GLN A 67 6.18 3.16 -23.99
N SER A 68 5.74 1.95 -24.29
CA SER A 68 4.47 1.70 -24.98
C SER A 68 3.28 2.10 -24.12
N VAL A 69 3.30 1.73 -22.82
CA VAL A 69 2.29 2.12 -21.83
C VAL A 69 2.23 3.65 -21.69
N LEU A 70 3.38 4.29 -21.46
CA LEU A 70 3.46 5.75 -21.31
C LEU A 70 3.03 6.48 -22.58
N LYS A 71 3.30 5.93 -23.76
CA LYS A 71 2.84 6.50 -25.03
C LYS A 71 1.32 6.44 -25.15
N GLU A 72 0.69 5.31 -24.83
CA GLU A 72 -0.77 5.19 -24.87
C GLU A 72 -1.44 6.11 -23.84
N LEU A 73 -0.90 6.18 -22.62
CA LEU A 73 -1.41 7.08 -21.58
C LEU A 73 -1.27 8.56 -21.97
N ARG A 74 -0.16 8.95 -22.62
CA ARG A 74 0.01 10.31 -23.19
C ARG A 74 -0.95 10.63 -24.34
N ASN A 75 -1.48 9.62 -25.03
CA ASN A 75 -2.45 9.85 -26.12
C ASN A 75 -3.91 9.77 -25.62
N THR A 76 -4.13 9.42 -24.35
CA THR A 76 -5.44 9.21 -23.74
C THR A 76 -5.58 10.06 -22.47
N ILE A 77 -5.45 9.47 -21.28
CA ILE A 77 -5.73 10.09 -19.98
C ILE A 77 -4.79 11.27 -19.70
N PHE A 78 -3.54 11.21 -20.16
CA PHE A 78 -2.50 12.23 -19.91
C PHE A 78 -2.15 13.06 -21.14
N LYS A 79 -3.06 13.13 -22.12
CA LYS A 79 -2.92 14.02 -23.28
C LYS A 79 -2.80 15.47 -22.84
N ASP A 80 -3.74 15.90 -22.00
CA ASP A 80 -3.80 17.23 -21.43
C ASP A 80 -4.56 17.19 -20.10
N ARG A 81 -4.62 18.33 -19.40
CA ARG A 81 -5.32 18.44 -18.12
C ARG A 81 -6.81 18.18 -18.25
N ILE A 82 -7.42 18.54 -19.37
CA ILE A 82 -8.87 18.37 -19.61
C ILE A 82 -9.18 16.87 -19.70
N SER A 83 -8.41 16.13 -20.50
CA SER A 83 -8.54 14.68 -20.66
C SER A 83 -8.39 13.94 -19.31
N MET A 84 -7.44 14.38 -18.48
CA MET A 84 -7.28 13.84 -17.13
C MET A 84 -8.49 14.16 -16.24
N GLN A 85 -8.98 15.40 -16.27
CA GLN A 85 -10.17 15.83 -15.51
C GLN A 85 -11.42 15.04 -15.92
N GLU A 86 -11.65 14.87 -17.22
CA GLU A 86 -12.77 14.09 -17.77
C GLU A 86 -12.70 12.63 -17.35
N TYR A 87 -11.51 12.02 -17.45
CA TYR A 87 -11.30 10.64 -16.99
C TYR A 87 -11.57 10.51 -15.48
N CYS A 88 -10.99 11.40 -14.67
CA CYS A 88 -11.21 11.39 -13.22
C CYS A 88 -12.67 11.65 -12.86
N ALA A 89 -13.39 12.50 -13.58
CA ALA A 89 -14.80 12.79 -13.33
C ALA A 89 -15.69 11.58 -13.65
N SER A 90 -15.44 10.92 -14.79
CA SER A 90 -16.26 9.82 -15.32
C SER A 90 -16.06 8.46 -14.65
N HIS A 91 -14.99 8.27 -13.87
CA HIS A 91 -14.68 6.99 -13.25
C HIS A 91 -14.76 7.04 -11.71
N THR A 92 -15.09 5.91 -11.09
CA THR A 92 -15.08 5.74 -9.63
C THR A 92 -13.66 5.49 -9.14
N SER A 93 -13.26 6.13 -8.04
CA SER A 93 -11.98 5.87 -7.36
C SER A 93 -12.25 5.74 -5.86
N PHE A 94 -11.56 4.81 -5.20
CA PHE A 94 -11.59 4.70 -3.75
C PHE A 94 -11.19 6.01 -3.05
N PHE A 95 -10.26 6.77 -3.64
CA PHE A 95 -9.80 8.05 -3.08
C PHE A 95 -10.85 9.16 -3.16
N LYS A 96 -11.84 9.07 -4.07
CA LYS A 96 -12.91 10.07 -4.16
C LYS A 96 -13.76 10.15 -2.88
N SER A 97 -13.83 9.09 -2.08
CA SER A 97 -14.65 9.05 -0.87
C SER A 97 -13.94 9.54 0.41
N GLN A 98 -12.64 9.89 0.36
CA GLN A 98 -11.82 10.18 1.54
C GLN A 98 -11.29 11.63 1.65
N SER A 99 -11.63 12.51 0.70
CA SER A 99 -11.22 13.92 0.55
C SER A 99 -9.97 14.22 -0.31
N ALA A 100 -10.11 15.33 -1.06
CA ALA A 100 -9.15 16.07 -1.88
C ALA A 100 -8.63 15.38 -3.16
N ASP A 101 -9.12 15.83 -4.31
CA ASP A 101 -8.44 16.03 -5.61
C ASP A 101 -7.53 14.95 -6.19
N VAL A 102 -7.39 13.78 -5.58
CA VAL A 102 -6.52 12.68 -6.02
C VAL A 102 -7.38 11.54 -6.53
N TYR A 103 -7.05 11.06 -7.72
CA TYR A 103 -7.67 9.91 -8.35
C TYR A 103 -6.61 8.82 -8.51
N GLY A 104 -6.91 7.61 -8.00
CA GLY A 104 -6.00 6.47 -8.01
C GLY A 104 -6.51 5.36 -8.93
N PHE A 105 -5.66 4.89 -9.83
CA PHE A 105 -5.97 3.76 -10.71
C PHE A 105 -4.76 2.89 -10.98
N ARG A 106 -5.03 1.67 -11.42
CA ARG A 106 -4.02 0.70 -11.84
C ARG A 106 -4.07 0.52 -13.34
N VAL A 107 -2.90 0.44 -13.95
CA VAL A 107 -2.70 0.04 -15.33
C VAL A 107 -1.86 -1.22 -15.33
N ASP A 108 -2.31 -2.27 -16.01
CA ASP A 108 -1.54 -3.49 -16.21
C ASP A 108 -1.10 -3.59 -17.68
N SER A 109 0.17 -3.94 -17.87
CA SER A 109 0.71 -4.46 -19.12
C SER A 109 1.02 -5.96 -18.96
N ALA A 110 1.71 -6.55 -19.94
CA ALA A 110 1.98 -7.99 -19.92
C ALA A 110 2.78 -8.45 -18.70
N ARG A 111 3.75 -7.63 -18.22
CA ARG A 111 4.64 -8.00 -17.11
C ARG A 111 4.67 -7.00 -15.97
N TYR A 112 4.12 -5.80 -16.17
CA TYR A 112 4.25 -4.71 -15.21
C TYR A 112 2.90 -4.14 -14.81
N SER A 113 2.84 -3.72 -13.56
CA SER A 113 1.70 -3.03 -12.96
C SER A 113 2.13 -1.62 -12.60
N TYR A 114 1.25 -0.66 -12.88
CA TYR A 114 1.48 0.75 -12.62
C TYR A 114 0.37 1.27 -11.72
N LEU A 115 0.72 1.60 -10.48
CA LEU A 115 -0.18 2.27 -9.55
C LEU A 115 -0.02 3.77 -9.76
N ILE A 116 -1.08 4.43 -10.23
CA ILE A 116 -1.05 5.82 -10.64
C ILE A 116 -1.95 6.65 -9.75
N LEU A 117 -1.39 7.71 -9.19
CA LEU A 117 -2.11 8.77 -8.50
C LEU A 117 -2.05 10.03 -9.37
N CYS A 118 -3.21 10.61 -9.68
CA CYS A 118 -3.28 11.87 -10.40
C CYS A 118 -4.10 12.91 -9.63
N SER A 119 -3.66 14.16 -9.71
CA SER A 119 -4.30 15.30 -9.07
C SER A 119 -4.63 16.37 -10.10
N PRO A 120 -5.81 16.32 -10.73
CA PRO A 120 -6.16 17.20 -11.84
C PRO A 120 -6.24 18.68 -11.46
N GLN A 121 -6.34 19.01 -10.17
CA GLN A 121 -6.30 20.37 -9.66
C GLN A 121 -4.88 20.84 -9.30
N SER A 122 -3.92 19.91 -9.15
CA SER A 122 -2.56 20.28 -8.77
C SER A 122 -1.80 20.97 -9.91
N LYS A 123 -1.09 22.04 -9.57
CA LYS A 123 -0.25 22.79 -10.51
C LYS A 123 1.15 22.20 -10.66
N ASP A 124 1.63 21.48 -9.64
CA ASP A 124 2.90 20.77 -9.61
C ASP A 124 2.70 19.32 -9.13
N ARG A 125 3.54 18.42 -9.62
CA ARG A 125 3.50 16.97 -9.47
C ARG A 125 2.08 16.43 -9.55
N CYS A 126 1.36 16.80 -10.62
CA CYS A 126 -0.04 16.40 -10.80
C CYS A 126 -0.20 14.90 -11.09
N LEU A 127 0.89 14.15 -11.18
CA LEU A 127 0.89 12.71 -11.40
C LEU A 127 2.08 12.03 -10.73
N TYR A 128 1.80 10.90 -10.09
CA TYR A 128 2.78 9.92 -9.62
C TYR A 128 2.42 8.55 -10.21
N LEU A 129 3.41 7.86 -10.77
CA LEU A 129 3.28 6.51 -11.31
C LEU A 129 4.33 5.62 -10.64
N TYR A 130 3.86 4.65 -9.87
CA TYR A 130 4.68 3.66 -9.18
C TYR A 130 4.66 2.36 -10.00
N ALA A 131 5.83 1.96 -10.52
CA ALA A 131 5.96 0.79 -11.37
C ALA A 131 6.42 -0.42 -10.56
N TYR A 132 5.83 -1.58 -10.86
CA TYR A 132 6.10 -2.86 -10.21
C TYR A 132 6.16 -3.99 -11.24
N SER A 133 6.91 -5.05 -10.93
CA SER A 133 6.66 -6.37 -11.52
C SER A 133 5.27 -6.86 -11.10
N THR A 134 4.40 -7.18 -12.05
CA THR A 134 3.04 -7.65 -11.75
C THR A 134 3.09 -8.92 -10.88
N GLU A 135 3.93 -9.88 -11.25
CA GLU A 135 4.04 -11.16 -10.54
C GLU A 135 4.45 -10.98 -9.07
N ALA A 136 5.47 -10.15 -8.81
CA ALA A 136 5.98 -9.93 -7.47
C ALA A 136 5.00 -9.14 -6.60
N LEU A 137 4.38 -8.10 -7.16
CA LEU A 137 3.36 -7.30 -6.46
C LEU A 137 2.16 -8.16 -6.07
N GLU A 138 1.61 -8.93 -7.00
CA GLU A 138 0.48 -9.84 -6.74
C GLU A 138 0.84 -10.91 -5.71
N TYR A 139 2.02 -11.51 -5.82
CA TYR A 139 2.49 -12.52 -4.88
C TYR A 139 2.59 -11.97 -3.44
N HIS A 140 3.18 -10.78 -3.29
CA HIS A 140 3.30 -10.14 -1.99
C HIS A 140 1.92 -9.76 -1.43
N MET A 141 1.07 -9.08 -2.21
CA MET A 141 -0.30 -8.72 -1.78
C MET A 141 -1.10 -9.96 -1.36
N LYS A 142 -0.97 -11.07 -2.10
CA LYS A 142 -1.67 -12.32 -1.78
C LYS A 142 -1.24 -12.92 -0.45
N LYS A 143 0.04 -12.76 -0.07
CA LYS A 143 0.51 -13.14 1.26
C LYS A 143 0.05 -12.16 2.34
N ALA A 144 0.12 -10.87 2.05
CA ALA A 144 -0.29 -9.80 2.95
C ALA A 144 -1.78 -9.87 3.34
N GLU A 145 -2.65 -10.45 2.49
CA GLU A 145 -4.04 -10.77 2.83
C GLU A 145 -4.20 -11.63 4.09
N ARG A 146 -3.17 -12.40 4.47
CA ARG A 146 -3.17 -13.19 5.71
C ARG A 146 -3.12 -12.30 6.94
N GLY A 147 -2.67 -11.06 6.82
CA GLY A 147 -2.51 -10.13 7.94
C GLY A 147 -1.33 -10.45 8.86
N ILE A 148 -1.06 -9.51 9.75
CA ILE A 148 0.07 -9.57 10.69
C ILE A 148 -0.43 -10.07 12.05
N ARG A 149 0.27 -11.05 12.61
CA ARG A 149 -0.06 -11.64 13.91
C ARG A 149 0.64 -10.92 15.04
N PHE A 150 -0.11 -10.60 16.09
CA PHE A 150 0.43 -10.16 17.36
C PHE A 150 0.22 -11.29 18.37
N ILE A 151 1.33 -11.77 18.91
CA ILE A 151 1.37 -12.96 19.75
C ILE A 151 1.82 -12.62 21.17
N THR A 152 1.60 -13.54 22.08
CA THR A 152 2.32 -13.62 23.35
C THR A 152 3.69 -14.30 23.15
N PRO A 153 4.64 -14.17 24.11
CA PRO A 153 5.91 -14.88 24.05
C PRO A 153 5.77 -16.42 23.97
N ASP A 154 4.68 -16.99 24.49
CA ASP A 154 4.33 -18.42 24.36
C ASP A 154 3.57 -18.76 23.06
N TYR A 155 3.69 -17.92 22.02
CA TYR A 155 3.15 -18.12 20.66
C TYR A 155 1.63 -18.16 20.53
N LYS A 156 0.88 -17.67 21.51
CA LYS A 156 -0.59 -17.55 21.39
C LYS A 156 -0.94 -16.27 20.64
N GLU A 157 -1.72 -16.40 19.56
CA GLU A 157 -2.24 -15.25 18.82
C GLU A 157 -3.21 -14.45 19.70
N LYS A 158 -2.89 -13.18 19.95
CA LYS A 158 -3.74 -12.25 20.68
C LYS A 158 -4.76 -11.63 19.74
N PHE A 159 -4.29 -11.16 18.59
CA PHE A 159 -5.10 -10.59 17.52
C PHE A 159 -4.27 -10.52 16.22
N ARG A 160 -4.96 -10.14 15.16
CA ARG A 160 -4.42 -9.99 13.81
C ARG A 160 -5.09 -8.81 13.11
N PHE A 161 -4.34 -8.12 12.27
CA PHE A 161 -4.81 -6.98 11.49
C PHE A 161 -4.27 -7.05 10.05
N ALA A 162 -4.88 -6.31 9.14
CA ALA A 162 -4.52 -6.27 7.72
C ALA A 162 -3.26 -5.43 7.45
N ASP A 163 -2.54 -5.75 6.39
CA ASP A 163 -1.37 -4.96 5.95
C ASP A 163 -1.75 -3.48 5.76
N GLY A 164 -0.98 -2.58 6.38
CA GLY A 164 -1.22 -1.14 6.37
C GLY A 164 -2.14 -0.62 7.48
N GLU A 165 -2.69 -1.47 8.35
CA GLU A 165 -3.47 -1.01 9.51
C GLU A 165 -2.57 -0.48 10.63
N LYS A 166 -3.15 0.38 11.47
CA LYS A 166 -2.46 1.04 12.57
C LYS A 166 -2.68 0.33 13.90
N ILE A 167 -1.62 0.28 14.71
CA ILE A 167 -1.66 -0.11 16.11
C ILE A 167 -1.29 1.08 17.00
N ARG A 168 -1.69 1.01 18.27
CA ARG A 168 -1.20 1.87 19.35
C ARG A 168 -0.42 1.05 20.34
N ILE A 169 0.82 1.46 20.58
CA ILE A 169 1.70 0.92 21.62
C ILE A 169 1.65 1.89 22.80
N ILE A 170 1.19 1.43 23.96
CA ILE A 170 1.05 2.19 25.21
C ILE A 170 2.12 1.70 26.17
N GLY A 171 3.05 2.57 26.56
CA GLY A 171 4.09 2.27 27.53
C GLY A 171 3.56 2.17 28.96
N ALA A 172 4.37 1.61 29.86
CA ALA A 172 4.03 1.49 31.28
C ALA A 172 3.82 2.85 31.98
N ASP A 173 4.38 3.94 31.42
CA ASP A 173 4.18 5.32 31.86
C ASP A 173 2.86 5.93 31.36
N GLY A 174 2.09 5.21 30.55
CA GLY A 174 0.83 5.66 29.95
C GLY A 174 1.00 6.47 28.66
N ASN A 175 2.23 6.82 28.26
CA ASN A 175 2.48 7.45 26.98
C ASN A 175 2.27 6.45 25.84
N PHE A 176 1.81 6.93 24.68
CA PHE A 176 1.55 6.04 23.55
C PHE A 176 2.19 6.52 22.25
N ARG A 177 2.36 5.57 21.32
CA ARG A 177 2.80 5.83 19.95
C ARG A 177 1.94 5.01 19.00
N ASP A 178 1.49 5.68 17.96
CA ASP A 178 0.72 5.06 16.89
C ASP A 178 1.66 4.65 15.75
N ARG A 179 1.49 3.43 15.24
CA ARG A 179 2.37 2.83 14.23
C ARG A 179 1.55 2.17 13.14
N ILE A 180 1.83 2.49 11.89
CA ILE A 180 1.34 1.69 10.76
C ILE A 180 2.17 0.42 10.72
N CYS A 181 1.55 -0.71 10.44
CA CYS A 181 2.24 -1.99 10.38
C CYS A 181 2.16 -2.59 8.97
N ARG A 182 3.30 -2.99 8.43
CA ARG A 182 3.46 -3.50 7.08
C ARG A 182 3.89 -4.96 7.08
N TYR A 183 3.18 -5.79 6.33
CA TYR A 183 3.45 -7.23 6.24
C TYR A 183 4.77 -7.47 5.50
N ILE A 184 5.63 -8.34 6.05
CA ILE A 184 6.88 -8.78 5.40
C ILE A 184 6.84 -10.27 5.12
N ASP A 185 6.50 -11.08 6.12
CA ASP A 185 6.19 -12.50 5.97
C ASP A 185 5.37 -12.99 7.19
N ASP A 186 5.17 -14.31 7.31
CA ASP A 186 4.34 -14.88 8.39
C ASP A 186 4.95 -14.72 9.80
N THR A 187 6.20 -14.26 9.90
CA THR A 187 6.98 -14.08 11.12
C THR A 187 7.59 -12.69 11.30
N HIS A 188 7.54 -11.84 10.26
CA HIS A 188 8.10 -10.50 10.28
C HIS A 188 7.08 -9.44 9.85
N PHE A 189 7.21 -8.27 10.45
CA PHE A 189 6.49 -7.08 10.04
C PHE A 189 7.35 -5.83 10.24
N GLU A 190 7.07 -4.79 9.47
CA GLU A 190 7.67 -3.48 9.67
C GLU A 190 6.66 -2.54 10.33
N THR A 191 7.16 -1.68 11.22
CA THR A 191 6.39 -0.55 11.70
C THR A 191 6.83 0.72 10.99
N GLU A 192 5.90 1.63 10.76
CA GLU A 192 6.15 2.95 10.17
C GLU A 192 5.51 4.03 11.05
N GLY A 193 6.12 5.21 11.09
CA GLY A 193 5.62 6.37 11.83
C GLY A 193 6.62 7.51 11.88
N GLU A 194 6.29 8.56 12.65
CA GLU A 194 7.03 9.82 12.71
C GLU A 194 8.52 9.66 13.06
N PHE A 195 8.88 8.64 13.84
CA PHE A 195 10.24 8.37 14.29
C PHE A 195 10.99 7.33 13.43
N GLY A 196 10.58 7.15 12.18
CA GLY A 196 11.15 6.16 11.26
C GLY A 196 10.53 4.77 11.43
N GLY A 197 11.01 3.82 10.63
CA GLY A 197 10.50 2.45 10.60
C GLY A 197 11.37 1.44 11.34
N THR A 198 10.80 0.30 11.71
CA THR A 198 11.54 -0.81 12.35
C THR A 198 10.96 -2.15 11.93
N LEU A 199 11.83 -3.03 11.44
CA LEU A 199 11.53 -4.43 11.13
C LEU A 199 11.62 -5.24 12.42
N TYR A 200 10.60 -6.03 12.69
CA TYR A 200 10.54 -6.92 13.85
C TYR A 200 10.26 -8.35 13.43
N HIS A 201 10.89 -9.30 14.13
CA HIS A 201 10.31 -10.64 14.26
C HIS A 201 9.16 -10.57 15.28
N ILE A 202 8.05 -11.29 15.04
CA ILE A 202 6.86 -11.23 15.92
C ILE A 202 7.16 -11.61 17.39
N CYS A 203 8.10 -12.53 17.62
CA CYS A 203 8.51 -12.92 18.97
C CYS A 203 9.35 -11.83 19.65
N GLU A 204 10.28 -11.21 18.93
CA GLU A 204 11.10 -10.10 19.45
C GLU A 204 10.20 -8.96 19.91
N PHE A 205 9.20 -8.63 19.09
CA PHE A 205 8.23 -7.60 19.43
C PHE A 205 7.38 -7.98 20.67
N ALA A 206 6.97 -9.25 20.77
CA ALA A 206 6.21 -9.74 21.93
C ALA A 206 7.03 -9.69 23.23
N GLU A 207 8.29 -10.13 23.18
CA GLU A 207 9.23 -10.08 24.31
C GLU A 207 9.52 -8.64 24.73
N LEU A 208 9.72 -7.73 23.76
CA LEU A 208 9.94 -6.31 24.04
C LEU A 208 8.73 -5.69 24.76
N CYS A 209 7.51 -6.02 24.34
CA CYS A 209 6.30 -5.54 24.99
C CYS A 209 6.19 -6.06 26.43
N GLU A 210 6.50 -7.33 26.67
CA GLU A 210 6.49 -7.92 28.01
C GLU A 210 7.53 -7.27 28.93
N GLN A 211 8.78 -7.15 28.46
CA GLN A 211 9.89 -6.57 29.23
C GLN A 211 9.65 -5.10 29.60
N THR A 212 9.01 -4.35 28.71
CA THR A 212 8.73 -2.91 28.93
C THR A 212 7.38 -2.65 29.60
N GLY A 213 6.57 -3.70 29.83
CA GLY A 213 5.19 -3.55 30.30
C GLY A 213 4.27 -2.83 29.31
N SER A 214 4.63 -2.81 28.02
CA SER A 214 3.86 -2.12 26.98
C SER A 214 2.63 -2.92 26.56
N GLN A 215 1.51 -2.22 26.36
CA GLN A 215 0.29 -2.79 25.81
C GLN A 215 0.12 -2.37 24.35
N VAL A 216 -0.43 -3.28 23.53
CA VAL A 216 -0.67 -3.01 22.11
C VAL A 216 -2.12 -3.27 21.77
N ILE A 217 -2.75 -2.29 21.12
CA ILE A 217 -4.13 -2.37 20.65
C ILE A 217 -4.21 -1.98 19.16
N PRO A 218 -5.09 -2.62 18.37
CA PRO A 218 -5.38 -2.16 17.01
C PRO A 218 -6.17 -0.84 17.08
N LEU A 219 -5.94 0.05 16.10
CA LEU A 219 -6.67 1.31 15.94
C LEU A 219 -7.63 1.30 14.76
N ASP A 220 -7.25 0.60 13.69
CA ASP A 220 -8.05 0.42 12.49
C ASP A 220 -8.44 -1.07 12.41
N GLY A 221 -9.73 -1.39 12.36
CA GLY A 221 -10.22 -2.78 12.15
C GLY A 221 -11.31 -3.26 13.11
N GLU A 222 -12.26 -4.03 12.59
CA GLU A 222 -13.20 -4.83 13.39
C GLU A 222 -12.43 -5.94 14.13
N GLN A 223 -12.59 -6.04 15.45
CA GLN A 223 -11.99 -7.12 16.24
C GLN A 223 -12.42 -8.50 15.72
N LYS A 224 -11.53 -9.24 15.06
CA LYS A 224 -11.64 -10.70 15.00
C LYS A 224 -11.00 -11.27 16.27
N ASP A 225 -11.77 -11.22 17.35
CA ASP A 225 -11.39 -11.77 18.65
C ASP A 225 -11.37 -13.31 18.61
N VAL A 226 -10.22 -13.88 18.25
CA VAL A 226 -10.01 -15.35 18.20
C VAL A 226 -10.07 -15.99 19.60
N SER A 227 -10.00 -15.19 20.67
CA SER A 227 -10.05 -15.69 22.05
C SER A 227 -11.44 -16.18 22.49
N ARG A 228 -12.50 -15.83 21.74
CA ARG A 228 -13.88 -16.27 22.05
C ARG A 228 -14.21 -17.69 21.59
N GLU A 229 -13.48 -18.25 20.61
CA GLU A 229 -13.75 -19.60 20.08
C GLU A 229 -13.16 -20.73 20.94
N GLN A 230 -12.32 -20.42 21.92
CA GLN A 230 -11.66 -21.44 22.77
C GLN A 230 -12.29 -21.62 24.16
N ARG A 231 -13.46 -21.03 24.44
CA ARG A 231 -14.15 -21.30 25.72
C ARG A 231 -14.89 -22.64 25.65
N PRO A 232 -14.59 -23.62 26.52
CA PRO A 232 -15.37 -24.84 26.59
C PRO A 232 -16.83 -24.50 26.96
N PRO A 233 -17.83 -25.26 26.46
CA PRO A 233 -19.22 -25.05 26.81
C PRO A 233 -19.38 -25.08 28.33
N LYS A 234 -20.03 -24.07 28.91
CA LYS A 234 -20.41 -24.08 30.33
C LYS A 234 -21.28 -25.31 30.58
N THR A 235 -20.77 -26.28 31.33
CA THR A 235 -21.56 -27.38 31.87
C THR A 235 -22.67 -26.80 32.73
N LYS A 236 -23.93 -26.95 32.28
CA LYS A 236 -25.09 -26.65 33.12
C LYS A 236 -25.11 -27.68 34.26
N GLY A 237 -24.80 -27.22 35.46
CA GLY A 237 -25.03 -27.98 36.68
C GLY A 237 -26.51 -28.33 36.79
N TRP A 238 -26.80 -29.60 37.01
CA TRP A 238 -28.11 -30.06 37.45
C TRP A 238 -28.22 -29.73 38.94
N GLU A 239 -29.09 -28.77 39.27
CA GLU A 239 -29.61 -28.63 40.63
C GLU A 239 -30.81 -29.58 40.81
N ARG A 240 -30.89 -30.12 42.02
CA ARG A 240 -31.71 -31.26 42.46
C ARG A 240 -33.20 -30.96 42.50
#